data_AF-D6CN84-F1
#
_entry.id   AF-D6CN84-F1
#
_cell.length_a   1.000
_cell.length_b   1.000
_cell.length_c   1.000
_cell.angle_alpha   90.00
_cell.angle_beta   90.00
_cell.angle_gamma   90.00
#
_symmetry.space_group_name_H-M   'P 1'
#
loop_
_entity.id
_entity.type
_entity.pdbx_description
1 polymer ?
#
loop_
_entity_poly.entity_id
_entity_poly.type
_entity_poly.pdbx_seq_one_letter_code
_entity_poly.pdbx_strand_id
1 'polypeptide(L)'
;MRLSWNIALQFLRDGRAQSLLILIGIAVGSAVIVFITALVTGLQGNIVNRTLGSQPQIVVKAPDLVPLTPPPAPDTTYLSRIDPRPQRLRGIDNAAAVLHAIRTMPDVKAATPVVSGPAFAQRGNAVRAVAILGIEPSSYVHIIPINTDIVAGQFAVGAEKILIGSRLASDLGLSIGDTLRLTGPSGQAQAFRVAGIFTIGVRDVDERQVYLGLQQAQTLLGLPGSTTEIDLSVHDLFSAQAIAARIARTFDVKAESWMTTNSQLLNALRSQSLSTNIIRLSIALSVALGIASVLAVSVVQRTREIGILRAMGATRLRMMSVFLIQGGVLGLIGSTIGALLGVSLVYVFNTSGPRLFPVTISPWLVPQAMLIATLAGIVAAFAPARRASHLDPVEAIRTV
;
A
#
# COMPACT_ATOMS: atom_id res chain seq x y z
N MET A 1 5.73 46.07 3.75
CA MET A 1 6.31 44.74 3.42
C MET A 1 7.77 44.82 2.95
N ARG A 2 8.16 45.72 2.03
CA ARG A 2 9.57 45.84 1.57
C ARG A 2 10.59 46.08 2.69
N LEU A 3 10.26 46.92 3.68
CA LEU A 3 11.16 47.22 4.81
C LEU A 3 11.41 46.00 5.72
N SER A 4 10.36 45.26 6.10
CA SER A 4 10.48 44.06 6.95
C SER A 4 11.22 42.91 6.26
N TRP A 5 11.08 42.80 4.93
CA TRP A 5 11.84 41.84 4.12
C TRP A 5 13.34 42.16 4.09
N ASN A 6 13.72 43.42 3.87
CA ASN A 6 15.12 43.83 3.82
C ASN A 6 15.82 43.66 5.19
N ILE A 7 15.13 44.03 6.28
CA ILE A 7 15.66 43.86 7.65
C ILE A 7 15.85 42.37 7.96
N ALA A 8 14.89 41.52 7.60
CA ALA A 8 14.99 40.07 7.80
C ALA A 8 16.25 39.49 7.11
N LEU A 9 16.48 39.86 5.85
CA LEU A 9 17.65 39.42 5.08
C LEU A 9 18.98 39.94 5.65
N GLN A 10 19.00 41.19 6.13
CA GLN A 10 20.17 41.78 6.78
C GLN A 10 20.55 40.97 8.03
N PHE A 11 19.58 40.74 8.91
CA PHE A 11 19.79 39.98 10.15
C PHE A 11 20.26 38.54 9.87
N LEU A 12 19.75 37.89 8.81
CA LEU A 12 20.23 36.57 8.39
C LEU A 12 21.69 36.60 7.90
N ARG A 13 22.09 37.68 7.22
CA ARG A 13 23.46 37.87 6.70
C ARG A 13 24.47 38.23 7.78
N ASP A 14 24.04 38.91 8.84
CA ASP A 14 24.90 39.30 9.96
C ASP A 14 25.08 38.13 10.94
N GLY A 15 24.08 37.24 11.05
CA GLY A 15 24.11 36.01 11.86
C GLY A 15 24.50 34.74 11.09
N ARG A 16 25.51 34.78 10.21
CA ARG A 16 25.81 33.68 9.25
C ARG A 16 25.92 32.29 9.89
N ALA A 17 26.59 32.18 11.04
CA ALA A 17 26.74 30.90 11.74
C ALA A 17 25.38 30.33 12.22
N GLN A 18 24.50 31.17 12.76
CA GLN A 18 23.16 30.78 13.21
C GLN A 18 22.27 30.38 12.03
N SER A 19 22.29 31.19 10.96
CA SER A 19 21.56 30.91 9.72
C SER A 19 21.99 29.58 9.10
N LEU A 20 23.31 29.30 9.10
CA LEU A 20 23.87 28.06 8.56
C LEU A 20 23.49 26.84 9.43
N LEU A 21 23.55 26.95 10.76
CA LEU A 21 23.10 25.88 11.66
C LEU A 21 21.61 25.56 11.48
N ILE A 22 20.75 26.58 11.38
CA ILE A 22 19.32 26.39 11.10
C ILE A 22 19.12 25.71 9.73
N LEU A 23 19.81 26.21 8.71
CA LEU A 23 19.66 25.73 7.35
C LEU A 23 20.12 24.26 7.21
N ILE A 24 21.21 23.87 7.88
CA ILE A 24 21.63 22.46 7.96
C ILE A 24 20.57 21.61 8.68
N GLY A 25 20.06 22.07 9.81
CA GLY A 25 19.02 21.34 10.55
C GLY A 25 17.76 21.08 9.71
N ILE A 26 17.28 22.11 9.00
CA ILE A 26 16.14 22.00 8.09
C ILE A 26 16.47 21.11 6.89
N ALA A 27 17.65 21.29 6.28
CA ALA A 27 18.06 20.51 5.12
C ALA A 27 18.16 19.01 5.46
N VAL A 28 18.79 18.65 6.58
CA VAL A 28 18.88 17.26 7.03
C VAL A 28 17.50 16.70 7.35
N GLY A 29 16.68 17.42 8.13
CA GLY A 29 15.33 16.96 8.47
C GLY A 29 14.44 16.76 7.24
N SER A 30 14.47 17.69 6.30
CA SER A 30 13.73 17.61 5.04
C SER A 30 14.25 16.48 4.14
N ALA A 31 15.57 16.30 4.04
CA ALA A 31 16.16 15.20 3.27
C ALA A 31 15.73 13.84 3.81
N VAL A 32 15.77 13.66 5.13
CA VAL A 32 15.34 12.43 5.80
C VAL A 32 13.85 12.18 5.57
N ILE A 33 13.00 13.20 5.70
CA ILE A 33 11.56 13.08 5.45
C ILE A 33 11.28 12.66 4.00
N VAL A 34 11.91 13.31 3.02
CA VAL A 34 11.74 12.98 1.60
C VAL A 34 12.22 11.56 1.31
N PHE A 35 13.41 11.20 1.78
CA PHE A 35 14.01 9.89 1.56
C PHE A 35 13.18 8.76 2.19
N ILE A 36 12.84 8.87 3.48
CA ILE A 36 12.04 7.85 4.18
C ILE A 36 10.66 7.73 3.55
N THR A 37 10.03 8.84 3.15
CA THR A 37 8.71 8.80 2.51
C THR A 37 8.76 8.07 1.18
N ALA A 38 9.71 8.43 0.31
CA ALA A 38 9.88 7.77 -0.97
C ALA A 38 10.16 6.27 -0.77
N LEU A 39 11.07 5.92 0.15
CA LEU A 39 11.43 4.54 0.45
C LEU A 39 10.23 3.73 0.94
N VAL A 40 9.46 4.25 1.90
CA VAL A 40 8.27 3.56 2.45
C VAL A 40 7.20 3.41 1.38
N THR A 41 6.90 4.45 0.61
CA THR A 41 5.90 4.37 -0.47
C THR A 41 6.32 3.40 -1.57
N GLY A 42 7.60 3.40 -1.96
CA GLY A 42 8.15 2.45 -2.94
C GLY A 42 8.08 1.01 -2.43
N LEU A 43 8.44 0.78 -1.16
CA LEU A 43 8.34 -0.53 -0.52
C LEU A 43 6.89 -1.02 -0.45
N GLN A 44 5.97 -0.18 0.02
CA GLN A 44 4.55 -0.49 0.10
C GLN A 44 3.98 -0.82 -1.28
N GLY A 45 4.27 0.00 -2.30
CA GLY A 45 3.85 -0.24 -3.67
C GLY A 45 4.38 -1.56 -4.24
N ASN A 46 5.65 -1.89 -3.97
CA ASN A 46 6.23 -3.16 -4.40
C ASN A 46 5.61 -4.37 -3.68
N ILE A 47 5.37 -4.27 -2.37
CA ILE A 47 4.68 -5.34 -1.61
C ILE A 47 3.27 -5.53 -2.16
N VAL A 48 2.51 -4.46 -2.34
CA VAL A 48 1.15 -4.50 -2.89
C VAL A 48 1.16 -5.09 -4.30
N ASN A 49 2.05 -4.64 -5.19
CA ASN A 49 2.12 -5.15 -6.56
C ASN A 49 2.57 -6.61 -6.64
N ARG A 50 3.55 -7.05 -5.83
CA ARG A 50 3.97 -8.46 -5.82
C ARG A 50 2.93 -9.37 -5.22
N THR A 51 2.28 -8.95 -4.14
CA THR A 51 1.25 -9.77 -3.48
C THR A 51 -0.04 -9.78 -4.30
N LEU A 52 -0.53 -8.63 -4.78
CA LEU A 52 -1.80 -8.52 -5.50
C LEU A 52 -1.70 -8.78 -7.00
N GLY A 53 -0.52 -8.63 -7.59
CA GLY A 53 -0.29 -8.98 -9.00
C GLY A 53 -0.38 -10.49 -9.25
N SER A 54 -0.27 -11.30 -8.21
CA SER A 54 -0.26 -12.76 -8.26
C SER A 54 -1.56 -13.41 -7.74
N GLN A 55 -2.62 -12.63 -7.52
CA GLN A 55 -3.91 -13.12 -7.00
C GLN A 55 -5.08 -12.33 -7.60
N PRO A 56 -6.30 -12.89 -7.62
CA PRO A 56 -7.49 -12.11 -7.92
C PRO A 56 -7.72 -11.01 -6.88
N GLN A 57 -8.29 -9.90 -7.34
CA GLN A 57 -8.54 -8.72 -6.49
C GLN A 57 -9.90 -8.80 -5.81
N ILE A 58 -10.88 -9.43 -6.46
CA ILE A 58 -12.16 -9.82 -5.87
C ILE A 58 -12.41 -11.27 -6.30
N VAL A 59 -12.88 -12.08 -5.36
CA VAL A 59 -13.34 -13.45 -5.61
C VAL A 59 -14.81 -13.52 -5.23
N VAL A 60 -15.65 -13.87 -6.20
CA VAL A 60 -17.08 -14.10 -5.97
C VAL A 60 -17.31 -15.58 -5.85
N LYS A 61 -18.01 -16.01 -4.80
CA LYS A 61 -18.32 -17.41 -4.48
C LYS A 61 -19.81 -17.55 -4.21
N ALA A 62 -20.28 -18.79 -4.20
CA ALA A 62 -21.61 -19.08 -3.67
C ALA A 62 -21.69 -18.64 -2.19
N PRO A 63 -22.86 -18.21 -1.70
CA PRO A 63 -23.03 -17.86 -0.29
C PRO A 63 -22.69 -19.03 0.65
N ASP A 64 -22.60 -18.81 1.95
CA ASP A 64 -22.48 -19.93 2.90
C ASP A 64 -23.88 -20.48 3.20
N LEU A 65 -24.01 -21.80 3.38
CA LEU A 65 -25.26 -22.42 3.77
C LEU A 65 -25.55 -22.13 5.25
N VAL A 66 -26.59 -21.35 5.50
CA VAL A 66 -27.07 -21.05 6.86
C VAL A 66 -28.16 -22.07 7.24
N PRO A 67 -28.20 -22.54 8.50
CA PRO A 67 -29.32 -23.34 9.01
C PRO A 67 -30.65 -22.58 8.89
N LEU A 68 -31.68 -23.24 8.35
CA LEU A 68 -33.05 -22.71 8.39
C LEU A 68 -33.59 -22.93 9.80
N THR A 69 -33.79 -21.86 10.55
CA THR A 69 -34.45 -21.91 11.85
C THR A 69 -35.94 -21.62 11.68
N PRO A 70 -36.85 -22.52 12.11
CA PRO A 70 -38.27 -22.21 12.15
C PRO A 70 -38.52 -20.99 13.04
N PRO A 71 -39.45 -20.09 12.66
CA PRO A 71 -39.84 -19.00 13.54
C PRO A 71 -40.46 -19.55 14.84
N PRO A 72 -40.28 -18.87 15.99
CA PRO A 72 -40.95 -19.20 17.25
C PRO A 72 -42.47 -19.31 17.08
N ALA A 73 -43.11 -20.23 17.79
CA ALA A 73 -44.55 -20.11 18.02
C ALA A 73 -44.83 -18.90 18.94
N PRO A 74 -45.93 -18.14 18.72
CA PRO A 74 -46.32 -17.05 19.63
C PRO A 74 -46.40 -17.55 21.08
N ASP A 75 -45.98 -16.73 22.04
CA ASP A 75 -46.02 -16.99 23.48
C ASP A 75 -45.21 -18.21 23.99
N THR A 76 -44.17 -18.62 23.26
CA THR A 76 -43.25 -19.68 23.72
C THR A 76 -41.81 -19.20 23.86
N THR A 77 -41.18 -19.52 24.99
CA THR A 77 -39.73 -19.36 25.19
C THR A 77 -39.06 -20.71 24.90
N TYR A 78 -38.16 -20.75 23.92
CA TYR A 78 -37.40 -21.96 23.60
C TYR A 78 -35.90 -21.66 23.58
N LEU A 79 -35.13 -22.67 23.96
CA LEU A 79 -33.68 -22.68 23.84
C LEU A 79 -33.33 -23.44 22.56
N SER A 80 -32.69 -22.75 21.61
CA SER A 80 -32.19 -23.37 20.38
C SER A 80 -30.66 -23.36 20.38
N ARG A 81 -30.06 -24.53 20.10
CA ARG A 81 -28.66 -24.63 19.71
C ARG A 81 -28.63 -24.79 18.20
N ILE A 82 -28.07 -23.80 17.51
CA ILE A 82 -27.95 -23.77 16.06
C ILE A 82 -26.53 -24.21 15.71
N ASP A 83 -26.37 -25.43 15.21
CA ASP A 83 -25.09 -25.92 14.72
C ASP A 83 -24.86 -25.48 13.27
N PRO A 84 -23.65 -25.03 12.89
CA PRO A 84 -23.34 -24.62 11.52
C PRO A 84 -23.46 -25.78 10.54
N ARG A 85 -24.03 -25.54 9.35
CA ARG A 85 -24.12 -26.58 8.30
C ARG A 85 -22.74 -26.87 7.70
N PRO A 86 -22.43 -28.13 7.38
CA PRO A 86 -21.27 -28.48 6.57
C PRO A 86 -21.30 -27.75 5.24
N GLN A 87 -20.22 -27.05 4.90
CA GLN A 87 -20.07 -26.36 3.62
C GLN A 87 -19.47 -27.33 2.61
N ARG A 88 -20.27 -27.72 1.61
CA ARG A 88 -19.80 -28.54 0.48
C ARG A 88 -19.30 -27.65 -0.64
N LEU A 89 -18.35 -28.15 -1.43
CA LEU A 89 -17.95 -27.47 -2.67
C LEU A 89 -19.17 -27.35 -3.60
N ARG A 90 -19.47 -26.13 -4.05
CA ARG A 90 -20.64 -25.82 -4.85
C ARG A 90 -20.36 -24.71 -5.85
N GLY A 91 -21.10 -24.74 -6.96
CA GLY A 91 -21.12 -23.65 -7.93
C GLY A 91 -21.94 -22.45 -7.45
N ILE A 92 -21.70 -21.30 -8.07
CA ILE A 92 -22.54 -20.12 -8.01
C ILE A 92 -23.80 -20.39 -8.84
N ASP A 93 -24.96 -20.11 -8.26
CA ASP A 93 -26.24 -20.23 -8.98
C ASP A 93 -26.29 -19.19 -10.11
N ASN A 94 -26.67 -19.62 -11.32
CA ASN A 94 -26.68 -18.77 -12.52
C ASN A 94 -25.34 -18.04 -12.79
N ALA A 95 -24.21 -18.70 -12.52
CA ALA A 95 -22.87 -18.12 -12.67
C ALA A 95 -22.63 -17.38 -14.01
N ALA A 96 -23.15 -17.90 -15.12
CA ALA A 96 -23.00 -17.27 -16.44
C ALA A 96 -23.67 -15.88 -16.52
N ALA A 97 -24.87 -15.74 -15.94
CA ALA A 97 -25.58 -14.47 -15.92
C ALA A 97 -24.89 -13.46 -14.99
N VAL A 98 -24.45 -13.91 -13.80
CA VAL A 98 -23.69 -13.10 -12.84
C VAL A 98 -22.38 -12.62 -13.47
N LEU A 99 -21.63 -13.51 -14.12
CA LEU A 99 -20.39 -13.20 -14.82
C LEU A 99 -20.62 -12.15 -15.92
N HIS A 100 -21.67 -12.29 -16.72
CA HIS A 100 -21.98 -11.34 -17.78
C HIS A 100 -22.29 -9.94 -17.22
N ALA A 101 -23.10 -9.88 -16.16
CA ALA A 101 -23.43 -8.61 -15.50
C ALA A 101 -22.24 -7.97 -14.77
N ILE A 102 -21.31 -8.76 -14.26
CA ILE A 102 -20.05 -8.26 -13.68
C ILE A 102 -19.15 -7.67 -14.76
N ARG A 103 -19.04 -8.33 -15.92
CA ARG A 103 -18.19 -7.87 -17.05
C ARG A 103 -18.62 -6.52 -17.62
N THR A 104 -19.89 -6.12 -17.46
CA THR A 104 -20.41 -4.84 -17.95
C THR A 104 -20.23 -3.69 -16.95
N MET A 105 -19.72 -3.95 -15.74
CA MET A 105 -19.47 -2.90 -14.76
C MET A 105 -18.23 -2.06 -15.14
N PRO A 106 -18.31 -0.72 -15.11
CA PRO A 106 -17.19 0.15 -15.52
C PRO A 106 -15.96 0.03 -14.61
N ASP A 107 -16.17 -0.28 -13.33
CA ASP A 107 -15.07 -0.40 -12.37
C ASP A 107 -14.26 -1.70 -12.55
N VAL A 108 -14.82 -2.71 -13.25
CA VAL A 108 -14.23 -4.02 -13.45
C VAL A 108 -13.36 -4.00 -14.71
N LYS A 109 -12.10 -4.38 -14.56
CA LYS A 109 -11.14 -4.48 -15.66
C LYS A 109 -11.31 -5.80 -16.42
N ALA A 110 -11.46 -6.90 -15.69
CA ALA A 110 -11.65 -8.23 -16.25
C ALA A 110 -12.34 -9.16 -15.24
N ALA A 111 -13.11 -10.13 -15.74
CA ALA A 111 -13.73 -11.17 -14.94
C ALA A 111 -13.77 -12.51 -15.69
N THR A 112 -13.47 -13.60 -14.98
CA THR A 112 -13.37 -14.95 -15.56
C THR A 112 -14.03 -16.00 -14.65
N PRO A 113 -14.70 -17.03 -15.22
CA PRO A 113 -15.17 -18.15 -14.44
C PRO A 113 -13.97 -19.04 -14.04
N VAL A 114 -14.02 -19.55 -12.82
CA VAL A 114 -12.99 -20.41 -12.24
C VAL A 114 -13.64 -21.57 -11.48
N VAL A 115 -12.98 -22.72 -11.53
CA VAL A 115 -13.37 -23.90 -10.75
C VAL A 115 -12.22 -24.29 -9.84
N SER A 116 -12.39 -24.00 -8.56
CA SER A 116 -11.39 -24.15 -7.51
C SER A 116 -11.81 -25.23 -6.53
N GLY A 117 -10.88 -26.09 -6.13
CA GLY A 117 -11.18 -27.09 -5.10
C GLY A 117 -9.99 -27.96 -4.73
N PRO A 118 -10.12 -28.73 -3.64
CA PRO A 118 -9.06 -29.62 -3.16
C PRO A 118 -8.94 -30.87 -4.04
N ALA A 119 -7.72 -31.39 -4.17
CA ALA A 119 -7.45 -32.69 -4.78
C ALA A 119 -6.13 -33.28 -4.26
N PHE A 120 -5.82 -34.49 -4.71
CA PHE A 120 -4.56 -35.17 -4.43
C PHE A 120 -3.76 -35.33 -5.72
N ALA A 121 -2.52 -34.87 -5.70
CA ALA A 121 -1.55 -35.09 -6.75
C ALA A 121 -0.69 -36.31 -6.39
N GLN A 122 -0.58 -37.25 -7.31
CA GLN A 122 0.14 -38.50 -7.11
C GLN A 122 1.09 -38.79 -8.27
N ARG A 123 2.33 -39.12 -7.92
CA ARG A 123 3.34 -39.69 -8.83
C ARG A 123 3.99 -40.92 -8.18
N GLY A 124 3.76 -42.10 -8.75
CA GLY A 124 4.18 -43.35 -8.12
C GLY A 124 3.57 -43.48 -6.72
N ASN A 125 4.43 -43.59 -5.70
CA ASN A 125 4.03 -43.68 -4.29
C ASN A 125 4.01 -42.32 -3.57
N ALA A 126 4.47 -41.25 -4.22
CA ALA A 126 4.45 -39.91 -3.63
C ALA A 126 3.07 -39.27 -3.82
N VAL A 127 2.47 -38.80 -2.73
CA VAL A 127 1.17 -38.11 -2.71
C VAL A 127 1.31 -36.75 -2.04
N ARG A 128 0.66 -35.74 -2.60
CA ARG A 128 0.55 -34.39 -2.05
C ARG A 128 -0.89 -33.89 -2.15
N ALA A 129 -1.35 -33.18 -1.13
CA ALA A 129 -2.60 -32.43 -1.20
C ALA A 129 -2.35 -31.16 -2.02
N VAL A 130 -3.21 -30.90 -3.00
CA VAL A 130 -3.10 -29.80 -3.95
C VAL A 130 -4.43 -29.05 -4.08
N ALA A 131 -4.34 -27.80 -4.50
CA ALA A 131 -5.48 -26.99 -4.91
C ALA A 131 -5.54 -26.96 -6.44
N ILE A 132 -6.63 -27.47 -7.00
CA ILE A 132 -6.94 -27.42 -8.42
C ILE A 132 -7.52 -26.04 -8.72
N LEU A 133 -7.01 -25.42 -9.77
CA LEU A 133 -7.61 -24.24 -10.38
C LEU A 133 -7.91 -24.48 -11.85
N GLY A 134 -9.18 -24.70 -12.15
CA GLY A 134 -9.74 -24.78 -13.49
C GLY A 134 -9.92 -23.41 -14.09
N ILE A 135 -9.17 -23.10 -15.14
CA ILE A 135 -9.15 -21.78 -15.77
C ILE A 135 -9.46 -21.84 -17.26
N GLU A 136 -9.90 -20.71 -17.80
CA GLU A 136 -9.88 -20.43 -19.23
C GLU A 136 -8.64 -19.59 -19.54
N PRO A 137 -7.64 -20.11 -20.27
CA PRO A 137 -6.32 -19.46 -20.37
C PRO A 137 -6.34 -18.06 -20.98
N SER A 138 -7.21 -17.82 -21.97
CA SER A 138 -7.31 -16.53 -22.68
C SER A 138 -7.85 -15.41 -21.78
N SER A 139 -8.81 -15.71 -20.91
CA SER A 139 -9.43 -14.74 -20.00
C SER A 139 -8.65 -14.62 -18.69
N TYR A 140 -8.09 -15.71 -18.16
CA TYR A 140 -7.40 -15.73 -16.88
C TYR A 140 -6.09 -14.92 -16.86
N VAL A 141 -5.36 -14.86 -17.99
CA VAL A 141 -4.13 -14.05 -18.11
C VAL A 141 -4.38 -12.54 -17.88
N HIS A 142 -5.61 -12.07 -18.12
CA HIS A 142 -5.99 -10.68 -17.85
C HIS A 142 -6.24 -10.41 -16.35
N ILE A 143 -6.41 -11.45 -15.55
CA ILE A 143 -6.53 -11.37 -14.08
C ILE A 143 -5.14 -11.51 -13.45
N ILE A 144 -4.42 -12.58 -13.78
CA ILE A 144 -3.08 -12.88 -13.27
C ILE A 144 -2.17 -13.21 -14.46
N PRO A 145 -1.06 -12.49 -14.67
CA PRO A 145 -0.16 -12.70 -15.81
C PRO A 145 0.77 -13.91 -15.60
N ILE A 146 0.22 -15.09 -15.28
CA ILE A 146 0.99 -16.31 -15.01
C ILE A 146 1.88 -16.75 -16.18
N ASN A 147 1.58 -16.29 -17.40
CA ASN A 147 2.40 -16.54 -18.59
C ASN A 147 3.79 -15.90 -18.51
N THR A 148 3.98 -14.84 -17.71
CA THR A 148 5.31 -14.22 -17.49
C THR A 148 6.11 -14.91 -16.40
N ASP A 149 5.46 -15.76 -15.59
CA ASP A 149 6.02 -16.37 -14.38
C ASP A 149 6.33 -17.86 -14.59
N ILE A 150 6.39 -18.32 -15.84
CA ILE A 150 6.81 -19.67 -16.20
C ILE A 150 8.34 -19.79 -16.09
N VAL A 151 8.80 -20.69 -15.22
CA VAL A 151 10.22 -21.00 -15.00
C VAL A 151 10.72 -22.00 -16.03
N ALA A 152 9.88 -22.98 -16.38
CA ALA A 152 10.25 -24.06 -17.27
C ALA A 152 9.04 -24.49 -18.12
N GLY A 153 9.26 -24.71 -19.42
CA GLY A 153 8.23 -25.19 -20.35
C GLY A 153 7.46 -24.05 -21.00
N GLN A 154 6.16 -24.23 -21.18
CA GLN A 154 5.31 -23.25 -21.85
C GLN A 154 3.97 -23.09 -21.14
N PHE A 155 3.39 -21.89 -21.23
CA PHE A 155 2.03 -21.64 -20.76
C PHE A 155 1.03 -22.34 -21.68
N ALA A 156 0.73 -23.61 -21.37
CA ALA A 156 -0.24 -24.40 -22.11
C ALA A 156 -1.12 -25.20 -21.14
N VAL A 157 -2.39 -24.84 -21.09
CA VAL A 157 -3.43 -25.51 -20.30
C VAL A 157 -4.49 -26.03 -21.28
N GLY A 158 -4.86 -27.30 -21.16
CA GLY A 158 -5.82 -27.93 -22.06
C GLY A 158 -6.29 -29.28 -21.53
N ALA A 159 -6.88 -30.09 -22.41
CA ALA A 159 -7.52 -31.36 -22.03
C ALA A 159 -6.60 -32.32 -21.26
N GLU A 160 -5.31 -32.36 -21.61
CA GLU A 160 -4.31 -33.23 -20.98
C GLU A 160 -3.09 -32.48 -20.46
N LYS A 161 -3.07 -31.15 -20.55
CA LYS A 161 -1.92 -30.31 -20.22
C LYS A 161 -2.22 -29.46 -18.99
N ILE A 162 -1.30 -29.49 -18.02
CA ILE A 162 -1.39 -28.74 -16.77
C ILE A 162 -0.16 -27.89 -16.51
N LEU A 163 -0.34 -26.89 -15.66
CA LEU A 163 0.74 -26.12 -15.07
C LEU A 163 0.82 -26.42 -13.57
N ILE A 164 2.02 -26.58 -13.05
CA ILE A 164 2.26 -26.89 -11.64
C ILE A 164 3.22 -25.89 -11.02
N GLY A 165 3.06 -25.65 -9.71
CA GLY A 165 4.00 -24.81 -8.98
C GLY A 165 5.39 -25.44 -8.90
N SER A 166 6.42 -24.59 -8.85
CA SER A 166 7.82 -25.00 -8.85
C SER A 166 8.21 -25.88 -7.65
N ARG A 167 7.67 -25.58 -6.46
CA ARG A 167 7.90 -26.41 -5.27
C ARG A 167 7.15 -27.73 -5.34
N LEU A 168 5.90 -27.73 -5.79
CA LEU A 168 5.15 -28.96 -6.02
C LEU A 168 5.87 -29.89 -7.01
N ALA A 169 6.41 -29.32 -8.08
CA ALA A 169 7.21 -30.05 -9.06
C ALA A 169 8.44 -30.67 -8.41
N SER A 170 9.16 -29.89 -7.61
CA SER A 170 10.38 -30.35 -6.92
C SER A 170 10.08 -31.47 -5.92
N ASP A 171 9.01 -31.33 -5.14
CA ASP A 171 8.59 -32.30 -4.13
C ASP A 171 8.14 -33.64 -4.72
N LEU A 172 7.56 -33.63 -5.92
CA LEU A 172 7.15 -34.83 -6.67
C LEU A 172 8.19 -35.27 -7.72
N GLY A 173 9.34 -34.59 -7.78
CA GLY A 173 10.42 -34.80 -8.75
C GLY A 173 10.04 -34.56 -10.22
N LEU A 174 8.95 -33.85 -10.49
CA LEU A 174 8.34 -33.67 -11.81
C LEU A 174 9.15 -32.73 -12.70
N SER A 175 9.32 -33.12 -13.95
CA SER A 175 9.85 -32.31 -15.04
C SER A 175 8.80 -32.09 -16.12
N ILE A 176 9.07 -31.19 -17.07
CA ILE A 176 8.20 -30.97 -18.22
C ILE A 176 8.03 -32.28 -19.00
N GLY A 177 6.79 -32.60 -19.37
CA GLY A 177 6.42 -33.81 -20.10
C GLY A 177 6.05 -34.99 -19.20
N ASP A 178 6.39 -34.94 -17.91
CA ASP A 178 6.01 -35.98 -16.96
C ASP A 178 4.50 -36.04 -16.74
N THR A 179 4.00 -37.22 -16.40
CA THR A 179 2.59 -37.45 -16.09
C THR A 179 2.34 -37.36 -14.59
N LEU A 180 1.35 -36.56 -14.22
CA LEU A 180 0.84 -36.40 -12.86
C LEU A 180 -0.60 -36.91 -12.79
N ARG A 181 -0.90 -37.80 -11.84
CA ARG A 181 -2.27 -38.22 -11.57
C ARG A 181 -2.90 -37.29 -10.55
N LEU A 182 -4.02 -36.68 -10.90
CA LEU A 182 -4.82 -35.88 -9.99
C LEU A 182 -6.08 -36.64 -9.62
N THR A 183 -6.41 -36.69 -8.33
CA THR A 183 -7.61 -37.35 -7.80
C THR A 183 -8.44 -36.33 -7.04
N GLY A 184 -9.67 -36.07 -7.49
CA GLY A 184 -10.59 -35.15 -6.83
C GLY A 184 -11.30 -35.74 -5.61
N PRO A 185 -12.09 -34.93 -4.89
CA PRO A 185 -12.76 -35.33 -3.64
C PRO A 185 -13.75 -36.48 -3.83
N SER A 186 -14.36 -36.57 -5.01
CA SER A 186 -15.32 -37.62 -5.38
C SER A 186 -14.67 -38.94 -5.81
N GLY A 187 -13.34 -39.05 -5.73
CA GLY A 187 -12.58 -40.23 -6.15
C GLY A 187 -12.31 -40.33 -7.66
N GLN A 188 -12.82 -39.37 -8.46
CA GLN A 188 -12.43 -39.28 -9.87
C GLN A 188 -10.94 -39.02 -9.98
N ALA A 189 -10.27 -39.76 -10.84
CA ALA A 189 -8.83 -39.62 -11.06
C ALA A 189 -8.54 -39.50 -12.56
N GLN A 190 -7.70 -38.53 -12.91
CA GLN A 190 -7.25 -38.31 -14.29
C GLN A 190 -5.75 -38.04 -14.32
N ALA A 191 -5.09 -38.54 -15.36
CA ALA A 191 -3.69 -38.30 -15.60
C ALA A 191 -3.50 -37.11 -16.55
N PHE A 192 -2.55 -36.24 -16.22
CA PHE A 192 -2.22 -35.05 -17.00
C PHE A 192 -0.73 -34.95 -17.22
N ARG A 193 -0.31 -34.36 -18.34
CA ARG A 193 1.10 -34.05 -18.62
C ARG A 193 1.45 -32.64 -18.18
N VAL A 194 2.60 -32.51 -17.53
CA VAL A 194 3.14 -31.22 -17.11
C VAL A 194 3.64 -30.46 -18.33
N ALA A 195 2.95 -29.38 -18.71
CA ALA A 195 3.34 -28.55 -19.85
C ALA A 195 4.25 -27.38 -19.44
N GLY A 196 4.11 -26.92 -18.20
CA GLY A 196 4.91 -25.84 -17.65
C GLY A 196 4.94 -25.83 -16.13
N ILE A 197 6.01 -25.23 -15.61
CA ILE A 197 6.25 -25.04 -14.18
C ILE A 197 6.32 -23.54 -13.92
N PHE A 198 5.49 -23.04 -13.00
CA PHE A 198 5.43 -21.60 -12.68
C PHE A 198 5.98 -21.30 -11.28
N THR A 199 6.35 -20.06 -11.03
CA THR A 199 6.61 -19.55 -9.68
C THR A 199 6.09 -18.12 -9.55
N ILE A 200 5.16 -17.92 -8.63
CA ILE A 200 4.62 -16.58 -8.35
C ILE A 200 5.23 -15.95 -7.09
N GLY A 201 6.21 -16.62 -6.47
CA GLY A 201 6.92 -16.15 -5.29
C GLY A 201 6.14 -16.28 -3.99
N VAL A 202 4.88 -16.72 -4.03
CA VAL A 202 4.07 -17.04 -2.85
C VAL A 202 4.21 -18.53 -2.56
N ARG A 203 4.80 -18.84 -1.39
CA ARG A 203 5.18 -20.21 -1.05
C ARG A 203 4.03 -21.21 -1.12
N ASP A 204 2.90 -20.88 -0.51
CA ASP A 204 1.75 -21.80 -0.44
C ASP A 204 1.20 -22.13 -1.83
N VAL A 205 1.19 -21.14 -2.74
CA VAL A 205 0.74 -21.33 -4.12
C VAL A 205 1.74 -22.16 -4.92
N ASP A 206 3.03 -21.85 -4.82
CA ASP A 206 4.09 -22.61 -5.52
C ASP A 206 4.18 -24.08 -5.04
N GLU A 207 3.73 -24.37 -3.82
CA GLU A 207 3.77 -25.70 -3.17
C GLU A 207 2.53 -26.54 -3.46
N ARG A 208 1.36 -25.93 -3.72
CA ARG A 208 0.08 -26.67 -3.76
C ARG A 208 -0.76 -26.44 -5.00
N GLN A 209 -0.53 -25.39 -5.78
CA GLN A 209 -1.46 -24.99 -6.84
C GLN A 209 -1.17 -25.74 -8.15
N VAL A 210 -2.24 -26.23 -8.79
CA VAL A 210 -2.20 -26.86 -10.12
C VAL A 210 -3.26 -26.21 -11.02
N TYR A 211 -2.84 -25.67 -12.16
CA TYR A 211 -3.74 -25.12 -13.16
C TYR A 211 -4.08 -26.15 -14.24
N LEU A 212 -5.36 -26.28 -14.53
CA LEU A 212 -5.90 -27.15 -15.57
C LEU A 212 -7.05 -26.44 -16.30
N GLY A 213 -7.50 -27.01 -17.42
CA GLY A 213 -8.63 -26.43 -18.15
C GLY A 213 -9.90 -26.47 -17.31
N LEU A 214 -10.74 -25.43 -17.45
CA LEU A 214 -11.98 -25.27 -16.72
C LEU A 214 -12.86 -26.53 -16.75
N GLN A 215 -13.03 -27.15 -17.92
CA GLN A 215 -13.84 -28.35 -18.09
C GLN A 215 -13.25 -29.57 -17.37
N GLN A 216 -11.93 -29.75 -17.41
CA GLN A 216 -11.25 -30.86 -16.73
C GLN A 216 -11.39 -30.72 -15.21
N ALA A 217 -11.31 -29.49 -14.69
CA ALA A 217 -11.49 -29.23 -13.26
C ALA A 217 -12.94 -29.51 -12.83
N GLN A 218 -13.91 -29.12 -13.65
CA GLN A 218 -15.34 -29.41 -13.41
C GLN A 218 -15.58 -30.92 -13.32
N THR A 219 -15.03 -31.71 -14.24
CA THR A 219 -15.14 -33.17 -14.19
C THR A 219 -14.48 -33.73 -12.94
N LEU A 220 -13.23 -33.35 -12.68
CA LEU A 220 -12.43 -33.90 -11.58
C LEU A 220 -13.00 -33.56 -10.20
N LEU A 221 -13.60 -32.38 -10.04
CA LEU A 221 -14.25 -31.95 -8.78
C LEU A 221 -15.72 -32.36 -8.68
N GLY A 222 -16.27 -33.08 -9.66
CA GLY A 222 -17.67 -33.53 -9.65
C GLY A 222 -18.69 -32.39 -9.80
N LEU A 223 -18.31 -31.33 -10.53
CA LEU A 223 -19.07 -30.10 -10.72
C LEU A 223 -19.27 -29.76 -12.22
N PRO A 224 -19.84 -30.68 -13.02
CA PRO A 224 -20.01 -30.47 -14.46
C PRO A 224 -20.83 -29.19 -14.74
N GLY A 225 -20.30 -28.31 -15.58
CA GLY A 225 -20.96 -27.05 -15.98
C GLY A 225 -21.12 -26.01 -14.87
N SER A 226 -20.64 -26.29 -13.65
CA SER A 226 -20.71 -25.36 -12.51
C SER A 226 -19.44 -24.51 -12.40
N THR A 227 -19.58 -23.29 -11.90
CA THR A 227 -18.45 -22.38 -11.63
C THR A 227 -18.42 -22.12 -10.13
N THR A 228 -17.35 -22.52 -9.45
CA THR A 228 -17.26 -22.34 -7.98
C THR A 228 -16.95 -20.89 -7.62
N GLU A 229 -16.13 -20.24 -8.43
CA GLU A 229 -15.59 -18.90 -8.17
C GLU A 229 -15.60 -18.06 -9.45
N ILE A 230 -15.86 -16.76 -9.34
CA ILE A 230 -15.60 -15.79 -10.40
C ILE A 230 -14.49 -14.88 -9.89
N ASP A 231 -13.38 -14.88 -10.61
CA ASP A 231 -12.21 -14.07 -10.28
C ASP A 231 -12.25 -12.77 -11.07
N LEU A 232 -11.97 -11.66 -10.38
CA LEU A 232 -12.02 -10.32 -10.94
C LEU A 232 -10.73 -9.53 -10.72
N SER A 233 -10.45 -8.68 -11.69
CA SER A 233 -9.51 -7.56 -11.60
C SER A 233 -10.30 -6.25 -11.76
N VAL A 234 -9.97 -5.25 -10.95
CA VAL A 234 -10.59 -3.91 -10.93
C VAL A 234 -9.58 -2.85 -11.33
N HIS A 235 -10.07 -1.68 -11.75
CA HIS A 235 -9.21 -0.56 -12.15
C HIS A 235 -8.51 0.10 -10.95
N ASP A 236 -9.23 0.31 -9.84
CA ASP A 236 -8.69 0.83 -8.59
C ASP A 236 -8.69 -0.26 -7.51
N LEU A 237 -7.50 -0.68 -7.09
CA LEU A 237 -7.29 -1.70 -6.07
C LEU A 237 -7.99 -1.39 -4.75
N PHE A 238 -8.06 -0.11 -4.34
CA PHE A 238 -8.64 0.28 -3.06
C PHE A 238 -10.18 0.42 -3.11
N SER A 239 -10.75 0.45 -4.32
CA SER A 239 -12.21 0.40 -4.52
C SER A 239 -12.78 -1.03 -4.44
N ALA A 240 -11.92 -2.06 -4.46
CA ALA A 240 -12.31 -3.47 -4.52
C ALA A 240 -13.30 -3.88 -3.42
N GLN A 241 -13.16 -3.36 -2.20
CA GLN A 241 -14.09 -3.63 -1.09
C GLN A 241 -15.50 -3.10 -1.38
N ALA A 242 -15.62 -1.89 -1.92
CA ALA A 242 -16.90 -1.27 -2.24
C ALA A 242 -17.58 -1.99 -3.40
N ILE A 243 -16.80 -2.39 -4.41
CA ILE A 243 -17.27 -3.18 -5.56
C ILE A 243 -17.76 -4.56 -5.10
N ALA A 244 -16.98 -5.26 -4.27
CA ALA A 244 -17.38 -6.55 -3.71
C ALA A 244 -18.70 -6.43 -2.92
N ALA A 245 -18.83 -5.43 -2.04
CA ALA A 245 -20.06 -5.19 -1.30
C ALA A 245 -21.26 -4.81 -2.19
N ARG A 246 -21.02 -4.21 -3.36
CA ARG A 246 -22.06 -3.95 -4.36
C ARG A 246 -22.49 -5.25 -5.04
N ILE A 247 -21.54 -6.07 -5.52
CA ILE A 247 -21.80 -7.36 -6.16
C ILE A 247 -22.58 -8.29 -5.22
N ALA A 248 -22.14 -8.40 -3.96
CA ALA A 248 -22.78 -9.26 -2.96
C ALA A 248 -24.26 -8.90 -2.74
N ARG A 249 -24.59 -7.59 -2.68
CA ARG A 249 -25.96 -7.11 -2.50
C ARG A 249 -26.84 -7.30 -3.73
N THR A 250 -26.27 -7.26 -4.93
CA THR A 250 -27.04 -7.34 -6.18
C THR A 250 -27.37 -8.78 -6.58
N PHE A 251 -26.46 -9.72 -6.37
CA PHE A 251 -26.59 -11.09 -6.90
C PHE A 251 -26.79 -12.18 -5.84
N ASP A 252 -26.94 -11.81 -4.56
CA ASP A 252 -27.01 -12.76 -3.43
C ASP A 252 -25.83 -13.75 -3.42
N VAL A 253 -24.63 -13.22 -3.64
CA VAL A 253 -23.37 -13.97 -3.71
C VAL A 253 -22.42 -13.50 -2.63
N LYS A 254 -21.47 -14.36 -2.26
CA LYS A 254 -20.37 -13.98 -1.37
C LYS A 254 -19.24 -13.39 -2.20
N ALA A 255 -19.09 -12.07 -2.18
CA ALA A 255 -17.97 -11.40 -2.85
C ALA A 255 -16.93 -10.95 -1.82
N GLU A 256 -15.73 -11.52 -1.90
CA GLU A 256 -14.61 -11.20 -1.02
C GLU A 256 -13.57 -10.39 -1.79
N SER A 257 -13.21 -9.22 -1.24
CA SER A 257 -12.09 -8.43 -1.73
C SER A 257 -10.78 -8.97 -1.17
N TRP A 258 -9.69 -8.78 -1.90
CA TRP A 258 -8.33 -8.99 -1.40
C TRP A 258 -8.09 -8.26 -0.05
N MET A 259 -8.81 -7.17 0.20
CA MET A 259 -8.72 -6.41 1.44
C MET A 259 -9.24 -7.20 2.65
N THR A 260 -10.25 -8.05 2.45
CA THR A 260 -10.77 -8.95 3.49
C THR A 260 -9.80 -10.10 3.70
N THR A 261 -9.36 -10.75 2.62
CA THR A 261 -8.45 -11.90 2.65
C THR A 261 -7.08 -11.55 3.22
N ASN A 262 -6.53 -10.39 2.84
CA ASN A 262 -5.22 -9.89 3.26
C ASN A 262 -5.36 -8.76 4.30
N SER A 263 -6.31 -8.89 5.23
CA SER A 263 -6.52 -7.90 6.30
C SER A 263 -5.27 -7.67 7.15
N GLN A 264 -4.46 -8.71 7.37
CA GLN A 264 -3.17 -8.60 8.07
C GLN A 264 -2.17 -7.71 7.31
N LEU A 265 -2.06 -7.88 5.99
CA LEU A 265 -1.23 -7.02 5.14
C LEU A 265 -1.68 -5.57 5.24
N LEU A 266 -3.00 -5.32 5.11
CA LEU A 266 -3.55 -3.98 5.23
C LEU A 266 -3.31 -3.35 6.59
N ASN A 267 -3.46 -4.13 7.66
CA ASN A 267 -3.17 -3.68 9.01
C ASN A 267 -1.68 -3.35 9.16
N ALA A 268 -0.78 -4.17 8.63
CA ALA A 268 0.65 -3.89 8.61
C ALA A 268 0.99 -2.62 7.81
N LEU A 269 0.40 -2.43 6.62
CA LEU A 269 0.57 -1.23 5.80
C LEU A 269 0.04 0.02 6.51
N ARG A 270 -1.12 -0.05 7.16
CA ARG A 270 -1.70 1.04 7.95
C ARG A 270 -0.84 1.39 9.16
N SER A 271 -0.40 0.38 9.93
CA SER A 271 0.51 0.55 11.06
C SER A 271 1.85 1.16 10.61
N GLN A 272 2.39 0.70 9.48
CA GLN A 272 3.61 1.26 8.90
C GLN A 272 3.43 2.73 8.51
N SER A 273 2.31 3.08 7.87
CA SER A 273 1.98 4.46 7.52
C SER A 273 1.81 5.34 8.75
N LEU A 274 1.16 4.83 9.80
CA LEU A 274 1.01 5.54 11.08
C LEU A 274 2.38 5.79 11.73
N SER A 275 3.21 4.75 11.86
CA SER A 275 4.58 4.88 12.40
C SER A 275 5.42 5.87 11.60
N THR A 276 5.34 5.81 10.27
CA THR A 276 6.06 6.73 9.40
C THR A 276 5.58 8.18 9.59
N ASN A 277 4.28 8.40 9.73
CA ASN A 277 3.72 9.72 10.02
C ASN A 277 4.17 10.26 11.39
N ILE A 278 4.22 9.40 12.42
CA ILE A 278 4.74 9.78 13.74
C ILE A 278 6.22 10.17 13.66
N ILE A 279 7.05 9.40 12.94
CA ILE A 279 8.47 9.73 12.74
C ILE A 279 8.62 11.07 12.03
N ARG A 280 7.85 11.32 10.96
CA ARG A 280 7.86 12.61 10.24
C ARG A 280 7.49 13.77 11.17
N LEU A 281 6.45 13.59 11.99
CA LEU A 281 6.02 14.60 12.95
C LEU A 281 7.10 14.88 14.00
N SER A 282 7.73 13.85 14.55
CA SER A 282 8.82 13.99 15.53
C SER A 282 10.04 14.71 14.94
N ILE A 283 10.42 14.40 13.70
CA ILE A 283 11.49 15.11 12.99
C ILE A 283 11.11 16.57 12.78
N ALA A 284 9.90 16.84 12.28
CA ALA A 284 9.42 18.20 12.07
C ALA A 284 9.40 19.02 13.36
N LEU A 285 8.96 18.43 14.47
CA LEU A 285 8.98 19.06 15.80
C LEU A 285 10.41 19.32 16.29
N SER A 286 11.32 18.35 16.16
CA SER A 286 12.72 18.51 16.54
C SER A 286 13.40 19.67 15.79
N VAL A 287 13.20 19.73 14.47
CA VAL A 287 13.70 20.81 13.62
C VAL A 287 13.06 22.15 14.00
N ALA A 288 11.73 22.18 14.21
CA ALA A 288 11.02 23.38 14.62
C ALA A 288 11.53 23.93 15.97
N LEU A 289 11.76 23.07 16.97
CA LEU A 289 12.33 23.46 18.25
C LEU A 289 13.78 23.97 18.11
N GLY A 290 14.58 23.35 17.24
CA GLY A 290 15.92 23.84 16.90
C GLY A 290 15.89 25.25 16.32
N ILE A 291 15.01 25.50 15.33
CA ILE A 291 14.81 26.82 14.73
C ILE A 291 14.38 27.83 15.80
N ALA A 292 13.38 27.50 16.60
CA ALA A 292 12.85 28.37 17.64
C ALA A 292 13.92 28.74 18.67
N SER A 293 14.77 27.79 19.06
CA SER A 293 15.85 28.00 20.02
C SER A 293 16.91 28.95 19.47
N VAL A 294 17.36 28.74 18.23
CA VAL A 294 18.37 29.60 17.60
C VAL A 294 17.82 31.01 17.35
N LEU A 295 16.58 31.13 16.87
CA LEU A 295 15.92 32.43 16.69
C LEU A 295 15.71 33.15 18.02
N ALA A 296 15.37 32.45 19.11
CA ALA A 296 15.25 33.05 20.43
C ALA A 296 16.58 33.66 20.91
N VAL A 297 17.70 32.96 20.71
CA VAL A 297 19.04 33.50 20.99
C VAL A 297 19.33 34.73 20.12
N SER A 298 18.96 34.68 18.84
CA SER A 298 19.13 35.81 17.92
C SER A 298 18.35 37.05 18.39
N VAL A 299 17.12 36.89 18.88
CA VAL A 299 16.32 37.98 19.47
C VAL A 299 17.04 38.61 20.66
N VAL A 300 17.57 37.79 21.57
CA VAL A 300 18.28 38.29 22.76
C VAL A 300 19.53 39.08 22.37
N GLN A 301 20.34 38.56 21.45
CA GLN A 301 21.56 39.23 20.97
C GLN A 301 21.26 40.55 20.25
N ARG A 302 20.08 40.68 19.64
CA ARG A 302 19.66 41.87 18.87
C ARG A 302 18.67 42.76 19.63
N THR A 303 18.55 42.60 20.95
CA THR A 303 17.60 43.37 21.79
C THR A 303 17.74 44.88 21.61
N ARG A 304 18.98 45.40 21.59
CA ARG A 304 19.25 46.84 21.40
C ARG A 304 18.77 47.36 20.04
N GLU A 305 19.04 46.62 18.97
CA GLU A 305 18.62 47.00 17.60
C GLU A 305 17.10 46.97 17.45
N ILE A 306 16.45 45.97 18.06
CA ILE A 306 14.99 45.88 18.14
C ILE A 306 14.42 47.07 18.91
N GLY A 307 15.04 47.46 20.03
CA GLY A 307 14.66 48.63 20.84
C GLY A 307 14.73 49.94 20.05
N ILE A 308 15.82 50.15 19.29
CA ILE A 308 15.98 51.33 18.43
C ILE A 308 14.91 51.37 17.33
N LEU A 309 14.67 50.25 16.63
CA LEU A 309 13.64 50.17 15.60
C LEU A 309 12.24 50.46 16.17
N ARG A 310 11.94 49.97 17.37
CA ARG A 310 10.67 50.26 18.05
C ARG A 310 10.55 51.70 18.52
N ALA A 311 11.63 52.31 19.01
CA ALA A 311 11.66 53.72 19.39
C ALA A 311 11.46 54.66 18.18
N MET A 312 11.93 54.26 16.99
CA MET A 312 11.67 54.96 15.72
C MET A 312 10.25 54.73 15.16
N GLY A 313 9.37 54.02 15.87
CA GLY A 313 7.97 53.83 15.49
C GLY A 313 7.64 52.51 14.78
N ALA A 314 8.51 51.49 14.82
CA ALA A 314 8.15 50.17 14.30
C ALA A 314 7.02 49.52 15.13
N THR A 315 5.92 49.15 14.46
CA THR A 315 4.79 48.48 15.11
C THR A 315 5.11 47.03 15.50
N ARG A 316 4.41 46.50 16.52
CA ARG A 316 4.58 45.10 16.98
C ARG A 316 4.41 44.10 15.84
N LEU A 317 3.41 44.31 14.98
CA LEU A 317 3.16 43.47 13.81
C LEU A 317 4.29 43.52 12.78
N ARG A 318 4.92 44.70 12.56
CA ARG A 318 6.07 44.81 11.67
C ARG A 318 7.28 44.07 12.23
N MET A 319 7.53 44.17 13.54
CA MET A 319 8.61 43.43 14.20
C MET A 319 8.36 41.92 14.16
N MET A 320 7.14 41.46 14.44
CA MET A 320 6.78 40.05 14.34
C MET A 320 6.98 39.52 12.90
N SER A 321 6.60 40.33 11.91
CA SER A 321 6.74 39.98 10.49
C SER A 321 8.20 39.78 10.06
N VAL A 322 9.17 40.49 10.64
CA VAL A 322 10.60 40.31 10.34
C VAL A 322 11.03 38.87 10.67
N PHE A 323 10.76 38.40 11.88
CA PHE A 323 11.15 37.06 12.33
C PHE A 323 10.35 35.93 11.65
N LEU A 324 9.06 36.15 11.35
CA LEU A 324 8.27 35.19 10.56
C LEU A 324 8.80 35.04 9.13
N ILE A 325 9.21 36.15 8.49
CA ILE A 325 9.86 36.12 7.18
C ILE A 325 11.19 35.36 7.26
N GLN A 326 11.99 35.56 8.31
CA GLN A 326 13.24 34.80 8.50
C GLN A 326 12.99 33.29 8.60
N GLY A 327 12.01 32.88 9.42
CA GLY A 327 11.62 31.48 9.54
C GLY A 327 11.13 30.89 8.22
N GLY A 328 10.32 31.65 7.46
CA GLY A 328 9.84 31.24 6.15
C GLY A 328 10.94 31.13 5.09
N VAL A 329 11.86 32.09 5.02
CA VAL A 329 12.99 32.09 4.06
C VAL A 329 13.96 30.95 4.37
N LEU A 330 14.33 30.77 5.65
CA LEU A 330 15.18 29.66 6.08
C LEU A 330 14.49 28.31 5.83
N GLY A 331 13.19 28.21 6.13
CA GLY A 331 12.39 27.03 5.85
C GLY A 331 12.34 26.68 4.37
N LEU A 332 12.14 27.67 3.50
CA LEU A 332 12.09 27.46 2.05
C LEU A 332 13.44 27.05 1.49
N ILE A 333 14.52 27.76 1.82
CA ILE A 333 15.87 27.46 1.31
C ILE A 333 16.34 26.11 1.87
N GLY A 334 16.21 25.91 3.18
CA GLY A 334 16.60 24.66 3.84
C GLY A 334 15.83 23.47 3.30
N SER A 335 14.53 23.59 3.08
CA SER A 335 13.72 22.50 2.51
C SER A 335 14.00 22.26 1.03
N THR A 336 14.37 23.29 0.26
CA THR A 336 14.81 23.11 -1.14
C THR A 336 16.10 22.29 -1.18
N ILE A 337 17.09 22.66 -0.36
CA ILE A 337 18.36 21.93 -0.26
C ILE A 337 18.13 20.51 0.25
N GLY A 338 17.32 20.37 1.31
CA GLY A 338 16.95 19.09 1.87
C GLY A 338 16.22 18.19 0.88
N ALA A 339 15.28 18.73 0.10
CA ALA A 339 14.59 17.97 -0.93
C ALA A 339 15.56 17.48 -2.02
N LEU A 340 16.47 18.34 -2.50
CA LEU A 340 17.50 17.94 -3.46
C LEU A 340 18.40 16.82 -2.91
N LEU A 341 18.82 16.92 -1.65
CA LEU A 341 19.58 15.88 -0.97
C LEU A 341 18.77 14.59 -0.83
N GLY A 342 17.50 14.68 -0.43
CA GLY A 342 16.59 13.54 -0.31
C GLY A 342 16.39 12.80 -1.65
N VAL A 343 16.17 13.55 -2.74
CA VAL A 343 16.08 13.00 -4.09
C VAL A 343 17.39 12.35 -4.52
N SER A 344 18.52 12.98 -4.22
CA SER A 344 19.85 12.43 -4.51
C SER A 344 20.08 11.11 -3.76
N LEU A 345 19.66 11.02 -2.50
CA LEU A 345 19.72 9.78 -1.71
C LEU A 345 18.86 8.68 -2.33
N VAL A 346 17.65 9.01 -2.83
CA VAL A 346 16.80 8.05 -3.55
C VAL A 346 17.48 7.56 -4.84
N TYR A 347 18.11 8.46 -5.59
CA TYR A 347 18.82 8.10 -6.82
C TYR A 347 19.99 7.14 -6.54
N VAL A 348 20.79 7.43 -5.51
CA VAL A 348 21.89 6.56 -5.05
C VAL A 348 21.34 5.20 -4.61
N PHE A 349 20.23 5.18 -3.87
CA PHE A 349 19.58 3.93 -3.44
C PHE A 349 19.12 3.07 -4.63
N ASN A 350 18.52 3.68 -5.66
CA ASN A 350 18.07 2.95 -6.85
C ASN A 350 19.24 2.42 -7.70
N THR A 351 20.36 3.15 -7.76
CA THR A 351 21.49 2.80 -8.64
C THR A 351 22.42 1.78 -7.98
N SER A 352 22.77 2.01 -6.71
CA SER A 352 23.79 1.28 -5.96
C SER A 352 23.22 0.34 -4.89
N GLY A 353 21.93 0.43 -4.60
CA GLY A 353 21.26 -0.46 -3.65
C GLY A 353 21.02 -1.86 -4.23
N PRO A 354 20.47 -2.80 -3.42
CA PRO A 354 20.29 -4.20 -3.81
C PRO A 354 19.20 -4.42 -4.88
N ARG A 355 18.68 -3.36 -5.53
CA ARG A 355 17.66 -3.36 -6.60
C ARG A 355 16.42 -4.22 -6.30
N LEU A 356 16.11 -4.40 -5.02
CA LEU A 356 14.99 -5.24 -4.57
C LEU A 356 13.64 -4.70 -5.03
N PHE A 357 13.51 -3.37 -5.10
CA PHE A 357 12.33 -2.65 -5.57
C PHE A 357 12.70 -1.24 -6.06
N PRO A 358 12.04 -0.72 -7.11
CA PRO A 358 12.24 0.65 -7.55
C PRO A 358 11.58 1.63 -6.58
N VAL A 359 12.35 2.59 -6.08
CA VAL A 359 11.83 3.71 -5.29
C VAL A 359 11.45 4.84 -6.25
N THR A 360 10.16 5.01 -6.52
CA THR A 360 9.66 6.10 -7.34
C THR A 360 9.35 7.33 -6.49
N ILE A 361 9.73 8.50 -6.98
CA ILE A 361 9.40 9.77 -6.34
C ILE A 361 8.11 10.27 -6.98
N SER A 362 7.04 10.34 -6.18
CA SER A 362 5.82 11.01 -6.63
C SER A 362 6.12 12.48 -6.94
N PRO A 363 5.67 13.03 -8.09
CA PRO A 363 5.86 14.45 -8.41
C PRO A 363 5.36 15.40 -7.32
N TRP A 364 4.39 14.94 -6.52
CA TRP A 364 3.78 15.73 -5.46
C TRP A 364 4.55 15.66 -4.12
N LEU A 365 5.44 14.68 -3.96
CA LEU A 365 6.16 14.48 -2.69
C LEU A 365 7.05 15.67 -2.34
N VAL A 366 7.84 16.15 -3.29
CA VAL A 366 8.81 17.23 -3.07
C VAL A 366 8.10 18.55 -2.76
N PRO A 367 7.11 19.01 -3.56
CA PRO A 367 6.35 20.23 -3.23
C PRO A 367 5.66 20.14 -1.86
N GLN A 368 5.06 18.99 -1.51
CA GLN A 368 4.43 18.81 -0.20
C GLN A 368 5.43 18.87 0.94
N ALA A 369 6.58 18.19 0.82
CA ALA A 369 7.62 18.22 1.84
C ALA A 369 8.19 19.64 2.04
N MET A 370 8.40 20.37 0.95
CA MET A 370 8.84 21.78 0.99
C MET A 370 7.80 22.68 1.65
N LEU A 371 6.52 22.51 1.31
CA LEU A 371 5.43 23.27 1.91
C LEU A 371 5.35 23.01 3.42
N ILE A 372 5.36 21.74 3.84
CA ILE A 372 5.29 21.36 5.26
C ILE A 372 6.50 21.90 6.03
N ALA A 373 7.71 21.77 5.49
CA ALA A 373 8.93 22.26 6.13
C ALA A 373 8.94 23.80 6.24
N THR A 374 8.46 24.50 5.21
CA THR A 374 8.34 25.97 5.22
C THR A 374 7.33 26.43 6.26
N LEU A 375 6.16 25.78 6.31
CA LEU A 375 5.14 26.06 7.33
C LEU A 375 5.66 25.77 8.74
N ALA A 376 6.38 24.66 8.94
CA ALA A 376 7.02 24.34 10.21
C ALA A 376 8.03 25.42 10.63
N GLY A 377 8.81 25.96 9.69
CA GLY A 377 9.75 27.07 9.95
C GLY A 377 9.05 28.37 10.36
N ILE A 378 7.91 28.70 9.73
CA ILE A 378 7.09 29.87 10.10
C ILE A 378 6.48 29.68 11.49
N VAL A 379 5.93 28.49 11.77
CA VAL A 379 5.33 28.16 13.08
C VAL A 379 6.40 28.19 14.18
N ALA A 380 7.58 27.63 13.92
CA ALA A 380 8.72 27.67 14.84
C ALA A 380 9.15 29.11 15.18
N ALA A 381 9.14 30.01 14.19
CA ALA A 381 9.50 31.41 14.39
C ALA A 381 8.45 32.22 15.17
N PHE A 382 7.23 31.71 15.33
CA PHE A 382 6.14 32.45 15.97
C PHE A 382 6.42 32.81 17.43
N ALA A 383 6.91 31.85 18.23
CA ALA A 383 7.24 32.08 19.63
C ALA A 383 8.33 33.16 19.85
N PRO A 384 9.52 33.08 19.20
CA PRO A 384 10.52 34.13 19.30
C PRO A 384 10.06 35.46 18.68
N ALA A 385 9.30 35.43 17.58
CA ALA A 385 8.74 36.64 16.97
C ALA A 385 7.81 37.40 17.93
N ARG A 386 6.95 36.67 18.66
CA ARG A 386 6.07 37.24 19.67
C ARG A 386 6.85 37.83 20.85
N ARG A 387 7.92 37.18 21.30
CA ARG A 387 8.82 37.73 22.33
C ARG A 387 9.45 39.03 21.86
N ALA A 388 10.04 39.05 20.66
CA ALA A 388 10.68 40.24 20.10
C ALA A 388 9.72 41.43 19.94
N SER A 389 8.47 41.18 19.52
CA SER A 389 7.48 42.24 19.32
C SER A 389 6.99 42.87 20.62
N HIS A 390 7.20 42.23 21.77
CA HIS A 390 6.75 42.71 23.09
C HIS A 390 7.85 43.37 23.92
N LEU A 391 9.11 43.39 23.45
CA LEU A 391 10.22 44.05 24.16
C LEU A 391 9.99 45.55 24.34
N ASP A 392 10.05 46.06 25.56
CA ASP A 392 9.92 47.49 25.85
C ASP A 392 11.12 48.26 25.28
N PRO A 393 10.92 49.30 24.44
CA PRO A 393 12.01 50.11 23.90
C PRO A 393 12.92 50.72 24.97
N VAL A 394 12.35 51.10 26.13
CA VAL A 394 13.10 51.74 27.21
C VAL A 394 14.00 50.74 27.90
N GLU A 395 13.47 49.55 28.23
CA GLU A 395 14.26 48.47 28.84
C GLU A 395 15.33 47.94 27.87
N ALA A 396 15.00 47.81 26.59
CA ALA A 396 15.91 47.30 25.56
C ALA A 396 17.12 48.20 25.29
N ILE A 397 17.00 49.51 25.54
CA ILE A 397 18.10 50.48 25.39
C ILE A 397 18.90 50.62 26.69
N ARG A 398 18.27 50.39 27.86
CA ARG A 398 18.87 50.57 29.19
C ARG A 398 19.62 49.35 29.73
N THR A 399 19.40 48.15 29.17
CA THR A 399 19.98 46.87 29.63
C THR A 399 21.36 46.54 29.05
N VAL A 400 22.16 47.56 28.72
CA VAL A 400 23.58 47.40 28.36
C VAL A 400 24.47 48.07 29.40
#